data_AF-A0A1G1FSI9-F1
#
_entry.id   AF-A0A1G1FSI9-F1
#
_cell.length_a   1.000
_cell.length_b   1.000
_cell.length_c   1.000
_cell.angle_alpha   90.00
_cell.angle_beta   90.00
_cell.angle_gamma   90.00
#
_symmetry.space_group_name_H-M   'P 1'
#
loop_
_entity.id
_entity.type
_entity.pdbx_description
1 polymer ?
#
loop_
_entity_poly.entity_id
_entity_poly.type
_entity_poly.pdbx_seq_one_letter_code
_entity_poly.pdbx_strand_id
1 'polypeptide(L)'
;MRLAERSRLSLREVNYDKRTESKNVKVNLGVGKLWAKVKKLATPDSSVEVMTGNAVAGVRGTVYRMNVEEDNSSLIKVYDGSVYVASPPKDESGKTTTGFSAPVPVPGPHEVPPPVHEVTMEEWHVIVQAMQQVTISSQGVASQPQDFDPKADADDWVKWNQERDKQVVF
;
A
#
# COMPACT_ATOMS: atom_id res chain seq x y z
N MET A 1 -10.52 10.07 -6.41
CA MET A 1 -9.44 9.27 -7.02
C MET A 1 -9.62 9.29 -8.53
N ARG A 2 -8.54 9.34 -9.32
CA ARG A 2 -8.56 9.35 -10.79
C ARG A 2 -7.55 8.34 -11.32
N LEU A 3 -7.87 7.66 -12.41
CA LEU A 3 -7.03 6.60 -13.00
C LEU A 3 -6.48 7.08 -14.34
N ALA A 4 -5.27 6.64 -14.67
CA ALA A 4 -4.74 6.77 -16.03
C ALA A 4 -5.27 5.64 -16.93
N GLU A 5 -5.00 5.76 -18.22
CA GLU A 5 -5.24 4.68 -19.19
C GLU A 5 -4.58 3.37 -18.75
N ARG A 6 -5.15 2.24 -19.21
CA ARG A 6 -4.67 0.88 -18.93
C ARG A 6 -4.52 0.52 -17.44
N SER A 7 -5.15 1.27 -16.54
CA SER A 7 -5.11 0.99 -15.10
C SER A 7 -6.18 -0.02 -14.68
N ARG A 8 -5.83 -0.95 -13.79
CA ARG A 8 -6.77 -1.90 -13.18
C ARG A 8 -6.84 -1.69 -11.68
N LEU A 9 -8.01 -1.26 -11.23
CA LEU A 9 -8.32 -1.00 -9.84
C LEU A 9 -9.45 -1.92 -9.39
N SER A 10 -9.30 -2.56 -8.24
CA SER A 10 -10.33 -3.36 -7.58
C SER A 10 -10.69 -2.72 -6.24
N LEU A 11 -11.98 -2.46 -6.04
CA LEU A 11 -12.49 -1.93 -4.78
C LEU A 11 -12.72 -3.11 -3.82
N ARG A 12 -11.96 -3.16 -2.72
CA ARG A 12 -12.04 -4.27 -1.76
C ARG A 12 -13.07 -4.00 -0.67
N GLU A 13 -13.06 -2.79 -0.14
CA GLU A 13 -13.94 -2.43 0.98
C GLU A 13 -14.32 -0.95 0.88
N VAL A 14 -15.61 -0.66 1.08
CA VAL A 14 -16.12 0.69 1.36
C VAL A 14 -17.12 0.55 2.49
N ASN A 15 -16.73 1.01 3.67
CA ASN A 15 -17.57 1.01 4.85
C ASN A 15 -17.79 2.45 5.33
N TYR A 16 -19.04 2.77 5.62
CA TYR A 16 -19.43 4.03 6.24
C TYR A 16 -20.28 3.75 7.47
N ASP A 17 -19.73 4.07 8.65
CA ASP A 17 -20.48 4.00 9.90
C ASP A 17 -21.13 5.37 10.17
N LYS A 18 -22.47 5.40 10.15
CA LYS A 18 -23.26 6.61 10.42
C LYS A 18 -23.14 7.10 11.87
N ARG A 19 -22.85 6.22 12.83
CA ARG A 19 -22.78 6.55 14.25
C ARG A 19 -21.48 7.29 14.59
N THR A 20 -20.39 6.84 13.99
CA THR A 20 -19.05 7.41 14.20
C THR A 20 -18.64 8.36 13.08
N GLU A 21 -19.48 8.52 12.04
CA GLU A 21 -19.17 9.21 10.78
C GLU A 21 -17.85 8.74 10.13
N SER A 22 -17.42 7.51 10.45
CA SER A 22 -16.15 6.97 9.99
C SER A 22 -16.27 6.36 8.59
N LYS A 23 -15.24 6.58 7.78
CA LYS A 23 -15.13 6.10 6.40
C LYS A 23 -13.89 5.24 6.27
N ASN A 24 -14.10 3.97 5.96
CA ASN A 24 -13.03 3.01 5.70
C ASN A 24 -13.09 2.60 4.23
N VAL A 25 -12.01 2.87 3.50
CA VAL A 25 -11.92 2.59 2.07
C VAL A 25 -10.64 1.82 1.81
N LYS A 26 -10.77 0.58 1.32
CA LYS A 26 -9.65 -0.25 0.89
C LYS A 26 -9.75 -0.51 -0.59
N VAL A 27 -8.69 -0.16 -1.30
CA VAL A 27 -8.62 -0.29 -2.75
C VAL A 27 -7.36 -1.04 -3.11
N ASN A 28 -7.42 -1.89 -4.13
CA ASN A 28 -6.27 -2.60 -4.67
C ASN A 28 -5.98 -2.10 -6.09
N LEU A 29 -4.78 -1.60 -6.33
CA LEU A 29 -4.29 -1.24 -7.66
C LEU A 29 -3.34 -2.33 -8.15
N GLY A 30 -3.75 -3.03 -9.21
CA GLY A 30 -2.96 -4.12 -9.78
C GLY A 30 -1.92 -3.65 -10.78
N VAL A 31 -2.27 -2.70 -11.64
CA VAL A 31 -1.37 -2.13 -12.66
C VAL A 31 -1.87 -0.74 -13.08
N GLY A 32 -0.95 0.11 -13.54
CA GLY A 32 -1.24 1.43 -14.11
C GLY A 32 -0.99 2.57 -13.13
N LYS A 33 -1.61 3.73 -13.37
CA LYS A 33 -1.37 4.94 -12.58
C LYS A 33 -2.64 5.42 -11.88
N LEU A 34 -2.50 5.79 -10.62
CA LEU A 34 -3.54 6.31 -9.76
C LEU A 34 -3.14 7.70 -9.26
N TRP A 35 -4.04 8.66 -9.41
CA TRP A 35 -3.98 9.95 -8.75
C TRP A 35 -5.03 10.00 -7.63
N ALA A 36 -4.58 10.20 -6.40
CA ALA A 36 -5.45 10.21 -5.23
C ALA A 36 -5.29 11.53 -4.46
N LYS A 37 -6.34 12.36 -4.53
CA LYS A 37 -6.59 13.46 -3.59
C LYS A 37 -7.57 12.97 -2.53
N VAL A 38 -7.07 12.79 -1.31
CA VAL A 38 -7.85 12.29 -0.18
C VAL A 38 -8.14 13.44 0.78
N LYS A 39 -9.42 13.67 1.12
CA LYS A 39 -9.78 14.68 2.13
C LYS A 39 -9.21 14.28 3.48
N LYS A 40 -8.71 15.25 4.25
CA LYS A 40 -8.32 15.00 5.64
C LYS A 40 -9.56 14.51 6.40
N LEU A 41 -9.49 13.29 6.90
CA LEU A 41 -10.60 12.64 7.58
C LEU A 41 -10.76 13.30 8.97
N ALA A 42 -11.99 13.67 9.33
CA ALA A 42 -12.28 14.35 10.59
C ALA A 42 -12.21 13.39 11.79
N THR A 43 -12.50 12.12 11.57
CA THR A 43 -12.57 11.10 12.63
C THR A 43 -11.30 10.24 12.67
N PRO A 44 -10.84 9.82 13.86
CA PRO A 44 -9.67 8.92 13.99
C PRO A 44 -9.88 7.58 13.29
N ASP A 45 -11.11 7.05 13.35
CA ASP A 45 -11.48 5.71 12.85
C ASP A 45 -11.65 5.63 11.33
N SER A 46 -11.48 6.75 10.62
CA SER A 46 -11.52 6.76 9.17
C SER A 46 -10.14 6.44 8.59
N SER A 47 -10.08 5.47 7.69
CA SER A 47 -8.87 5.05 6.98
C SER A 47 -9.09 4.99 5.47
N VAL A 48 -8.05 5.33 4.73
CA VAL A 48 -7.99 5.10 3.28
C VAL A 48 -6.69 4.36 3.00
N GLU A 49 -6.81 3.16 2.47
CA GLU A 49 -5.70 2.28 2.15
C GLU A 49 -5.73 1.94 0.67
N VAL A 50 -4.59 2.11 0.02
CA VAL A 50 -4.38 1.66 -1.35
C VAL A 50 -3.30 0.59 -1.34
N MET A 51 -3.74 -0.63 -1.65
CA MET A 51 -2.93 -1.84 -1.69
C MET A 51 -2.41 -2.06 -3.11
N THR A 52 -1.19 -2.56 -3.19
CA THR A 52 -0.55 -3.08 -4.40
C THR A 52 -0.07 -4.50 -4.13
N GLY A 53 0.46 -5.19 -5.14
CA GLY A 53 1.00 -6.54 -4.94
C GLY A 53 2.14 -6.59 -3.92
N ASN A 54 2.87 -5.49 -3.73
CA ASN A 54 4.11 -5.44 -2.96
C ASN A 54 4.15 -4.38 -1.85
N ALA A 55 3.10 -3.55 -1.70
CA ALA A 55 3.03 -2.51 -0.68
C ALA A 55 1.59 -2.10 -0.34
N VAL A 56 1.40 -1.56 0.86
CA VAL A 56 0.16 -0.92 1.30
C VAL A 56 0.45 0.54 1.63
N ALA A 57 -0.27 1.45 0.97
CA ALA A 57 -0.20 2.89 1.19
C ALA A 57 -1.40 3.35 2.02
N GLY A 58 -1.17 3.62 3.30
CA GLY A 58 -2.11 4.27 4.20
C GLY A 58 -2.00 5.79 4.09
N VAL A 59 -3.13 6.45 3.79
CA VAL A 59 -3.15 7.90 3.51
C VAL A 59 -4.19 8.64 4.33
N ARG A 60 -3.81 9.83 4.80
CA ARG A 60 -4.68 10.69 5.58
C ARG A 60 -4.50 12.15 5.19
N GLY A 61 -5.42 12.66 4.36
CA GLY A 61 -5.35 14.05 3.91
C GLY A 61 -4.17 14.32 2.98
N THR A 62 -4.01 13.47 1.95
CA THR A 62 -2.82 13.43 1.12
C THR A 62 -3.19 13.58 -0.35
N VAL A 63 -2.37 14.30 -1.12
CA VAL A 63 -2.38 14.31 -2.58
C VAL A 63 -1.15 13.56 -3.06
N TYR A 64 -1.36 12.40 -3.67
CA TYR A 64 -0.28 11.56 -4.12
C TYR A 64 -0.62 10.84 -5.43
N ARG A 65 0.43 10.41 -6.11
CA ARG A 65 0.40 9.53 -7.27
C ARG A 65 1.02 8.19 -6.92
N MET A 66 0.42 7.13 -7.42
CA MET A 66 0.98 5.79 -7.38
C MET A 66 1.01 5.21 -8.79
N ASN A 67 2.17 4.73 -9.22
CA ASN A 67 2.33 3.99 -10.47
C ASN A 67 2.69 2.56 -10.11
N VAL A 68 2.03 1.59 -10.73
CA VAL A 68 2.33 0.17 -10.61
C VAL A 68 2.63 -0.34 -12.01
N GLU A 69 3.86 -0.78 -12.20
CA GLU A 69 4.35 -1.32 -13.47
C GLU A 69 3.97 -2.80 -13.62
N GLU A 70 4.11 -3.35 -14.82
CA GLU A 70 3.73 -4.75 -15.10
C GLU A 70 4.58 -5.79 -14.35
N ASP A 71 5.78 -5.40 -13.92
CA ASP A 71 6.67 -6.23 -13.09
C ASP A 71 6.31 -6.21 -11.59
N ASN A 72 5.18 -5.59 -11.23
CA ASN A 72 4.75 -5.28 -9.86
C ASN A 72 5.65 -4.31 -9.11
N SER A 73 6.58 -3.61 -9.76
CA SER A 73 7.26 -2.48 -9.12
C SER A 73 6.29 -1.31 -8.97
N SER A 74 6.42 -0.60 -7.85
CA SER A 74 5.51 0.49 -7.48
C SER A 74 6.29 1.77 -7.22
N LEU A 75 5.87 2.88 -7.78
CA LEU A 75 6.41 4.21 -7.52
C LEU A 75 5.33 5.08 -6.89
N ILE A 76 5.61 5.62 -5.70
CA ILE A 76 4.71 6.53 -4.99
C ILE A 76 5.37 7.91 -4.96
N LYS A 77 4.64 8.93 -5.39
CA LYS A 77 5.05 10.34 -5.30
C LYS A 77 4.01 11.15 -4.54
N VAL A 78 4.45 11.92 -3.55
CA VAL A 78 3.56 12.71 -2.69
C VAL A 78 3.71 14.17 -3.02
N TYR A 79 2.61 14.83 -3.41
CA TYR A 79 2.60 16.26 -3.72
C TYR A 79 2.18 17.10 -2.51
N ASP A 80 1.32 16.56 -1.65
CA ASP A 80 0.87 17.23 -0.43
C ASP A 80 0.50 16.20 0.64
N GLY A 81 0.77 16.50 1.91
CA GLY A 81 0.54 15.58 3.05
C GLY A 81 1.63 14.53 3.24
N SER A 82 1.26 13.36 3.74
CA SER A 82 2.18 12.23 3.95
C SER A 82 1.50 10.89 3.62
N VAL A 83 2.29 9.92 3.18
CA VAL A 83 1.86 8.54 2.93
C VAL A 83 2.65 7.61 3.84
N TYR A 84 1.94 6.73 4.54
CA TYR A 84 2.54 5.62 5.27
C TYR A 84 2.56 4.41 4.34
N VAL A 85 3.75 3.95 3.97
CA VAL A 85 3.93 2.80 3.10
C VAL A 85 4.46 1.65 3.94
N ALA A 86 3.83 0.48 3.86
CA ALA A 86 4.29 -0.72 4.56
C ALA A 86 4.27 -1.93 3.63
N SER A 87 4.99 -2.99 4.02
CA SER A 87 4.83 -4.30 3.38
C SER A 87 3.39 -4.81 3.55
N PRO A 88 2.80 -5.47 2.53
CA PRO A 88 1.47 -6.03 2.66
C PRO A 88 1.43 -7.08 3.78
N PRO A 89 0.32 -7.17 4.54
CA PRO A 89 0.16 -8.23 5.53
C PRO A 89 0.39 -9.59 4.87
N LYS A 90 1.18 -10.45 5.49
CA LYS A 90 1.25 -11.84 5.06
C LYS A 90 -0.08 -12.48 5.42
N ASP A 91 -0.78 -12.99 4.42
CA ASP A 91 -1.91 -13.89 4.65
C ASP A 91 -1.36 -15.15 5.36
N GLU A 92 -1.30 -15.16 6.69
CA GLU A 92 -1.03 -16.38 7.47
C GLU A 92 -2.17 -17.41 7.35
N SER A 93 -3.24 -17.10 6.60
CA SER A 93 -4.41 -17.95 6.39
C SER A 93 -4.18 -19.12 5.42
N GLY A 94 -2.93 -19.48 5.14
CA GLY A 94 -2.54 -20.51 4.16
C GLY A 94 -1.81 -21.74 4.70
N LYS A 95 -1.77 -21.97 6.03
CA LYS A 95 -1.15 -23.18 6.61
C LYS A 95 -2.00 -23.86 7.69
N THR A 96 -3.28 -24.06 7.42
CA THR A 96 -4.00 -25.19 8.04
C THR A 96 -3.71 -26.42 7.18
N THR A 97 -2.67 -27.18 7.55
CA THR A 97 -2.49 -28.55 7.08
C THR A 97 -3.68 -29.38 7.57
N THR A 98 -4.77 -29.40 6.81
CA THR A 98 -5.85 -30.37 7.00
C THR A 98 -5.35 -31.72 6.51
N GLY A 99 -4.85 -32.52 7.45
CA GLY A 99 -4.38 -33.88 7.20
C GLY A 99 -4.04 -34.57 8.50
N PHE A 100 -5.04 -34.90 9.32
CA PHE A 100 -4.86 -35.87 10.40
C PHE A 100 -4.73 -37.27 9.76
N SER A 101 -3.51 -37.73 9.53
CA SER A 101 -3.23 -39.15 9.27
C SER A 101 -3.15 -39.92 10.59
N ALA A 102 -3.55 -41.20 10.57
CA ALA A 102 -3.61 -42.09 11.74
C ALA A 102 -2.28 -42.19 12.53
N PRO A 103 -2.31 -42.51 13.84
CA PRO A 103 -1.13 -42.43 14.71
C PRO A 103 -0.01 -43.39 14.28
N VAL A 104 1.20 -42.86 14.08
CA VAL A 104 2.43 -43.64 13.91
C VAL A 104 3.19 -43.66 15.24
N PRO A 105 3.70 -44.81 15.73
CA PRO A 105 4.54 -44.88 16.92
C PRO A 105 5.84 -44.07 16.73
N VAL A 106 6.09 -43.10 17.60
CA VAL A 106 7.28 -42.22 17.56
C VAL A 106 8.47 -42.87 18.29
N PRO A 107 9.67 -42.93 17.67
CA PRO A 107 10.92 -43.24 18.36
C PRO A 107 11.26 -42.16 19.39
N GLY A 108 11.96 -42.54 20.47
CA GLY A 108 12.24 -41.68 21.63
C GLY A 108 13.09 -40.42 21.34
N PRO A 109 13.22 -39.51 22.32
CA PRO A 109 13.74 -38.16 22.10
C PRO A 109 15.21 -38.16 21.66
N HIS A 110 15.50 -37.55 20.51
CA HIS A 110 16.85 -37.16 20.11
C HIS A 110 16.93 -35.64 20.17
N GLU A 111 17.92 -35.09 20.87
CA GLU A 111 18.15 -33.63 20.92
C GLU A 111 18.48 -33.13 19.51
N VAL A 112 17.66 -32.19 19.03
CA VAL A 112 17.90 -31.48 17.77
C VAL A 112 18.61 -30.19 18.13
N PRO A 113 19.83 -29.89 17.61
CA PRO A 113 20.44 -28.58 17.81
C PRO A 113 19.50 -27.51 17.26
N PRO A 114 19.34 -26.35 17.95
CA PRO A 114 18.35 -25.37 17.57
C PRO A 114 18.62 -24.86 16.15
N PRO A 115 17.67 -24.96 15.22
CA PRO A 115 17.77 -24.27 13.95
C PRO A 115 17.44 -22.80 14.21
N VAL A 116 18.39 -22.02 14.73
CA VAL A 116 18.30 -20.55 14.66
C VAL A 116 18.61 -20.12 13.24
N HIS A 117 17.64 -20.33 12.35
CA HIS A 117 17.50 -19.41 11.24
C HIS A 117 16.58 -18.30 11.76
N GLU A 118 17.17 -17.17 12.16
CA GLU A 118 16.39 -15.95 12.37
C GLU A 118 15.76 -15.60 11.03
N VAL A 119 14.49 -15.92 10.89
CA VAL A 119 13.71 -15.51 9.73
C VAL A 119 13.40 -14.04 9.94
N THR A 120 14.34 -13.15 9.60
CA THR A 120 14.11 -11.70 9.55
C THR A 120 13.21 -11.38 8.36
N MET A 121 11.92 -11.68 8.51
CA MET A 121 10.87 -11.07 7.72
C MET A 121 10.65 -9.67 8.28
N GLU A 122 11.54 -8.75 7.93
CA GLU A 122 11.44 -7.36 8.36
C GLU A 122 10.16 -6.75 7.79
N GLU A 123 9.14 -6.62 8.64
CA GLU A 123 8.03 -5.70 8.41
C GLU A 123 8.61 -4.29 8.36
N TRP A 124 8.69 -3.74 7.16
CA TRP A 124 9.18 -2.39 6.97
C TRP A 124 8.00 -1.42 6.87
N HIS A 125 8.19 -0.22 7.40
CA HIS A 125 7.32 0.91 7.13
C HIS A 125 8.15 2.15 6.80
N VAL A 126 7.66 2.96 5.87
CA VAL A 126 8.30 4.19 5.43
C VAL A 126 7.26 5.29 5.39
N ILE A 127 7.61 6.46 5.92
CA ILE A 127 6.77 7.66 5.83
C ILE A 127 7.32 8.52 4.71
N VAL A 128 6.52 8.74 3.67
CA VAL A 128 6.86 9.58 2.52
C VAL A 128 6.17 10.92 2.71
N GLN A 129 6.93 11.99 2.86
CA GLN A 129 6.41 13.33 3.08
C GLN A 129 6.11 14.05 1.76
N ALA A 130 5.49 15.23 1.86
CA ALA A 130 5.26 16.08 0.69
C ALA A 130 6.57 16.36 -0.06
N MET A 131 6.49 16.34 -1.39
CA MET A 131 7.63 16.49 -2.30
C MET A 131 8.63 15.34 -2.28
N GLN A 132 8.26 14.20 -1.68
CA GLN A 132 9.06 12.99 -1.68
C GLN A 132 8.44 11.89 -2.53
N GLN A 133 9.31 10.99 -2.96
CA GLN A 133 8.95 9.76 -3.64
C GLN A 133 9.63 8.56 -3.01
N VAL A 134 9.00 7.41 -3.15
CA VAL A 134 9.56 6.11 -2.79
C VAL A 134 9.29 5.12 -3.92
N THR A 135 10.26 4.25 -4.19
CA THR A 135 10.09 3.15 -5.12
C THR A 135 10.10 1.85 -4.34
N ILE A 136 9.16 0.96 -4.65
CA ILE A 136 9.07 -0.38 -4.11
C ILE A 136 9.40 -1.32 -5.26
N SER A 137 10.45 -2.11 -5.10
CA SER A 137 10.85 -3.10 -6.10
C SER A 137 9.81 -4.20 -6.22
N SER A 138 9.84 -4.96 -7.32
CA SER A 138 9.00 -6.15 -7.50
C SER A 138 9.18 -7.20 -6.39
N GLN A 139 10.29 -7.15 -5.66
CA GLN A 139 10.57 -8.01 -4.50
C GLN A 139 9.97 -7.48 -3.19
N GLY A 140 9.25 -6.36 -3.21
CA GLY A 140 8.64 -5.75 -2.02
C GLY A 140 9.63 -5.03 -1.11
N VAL A 141 10.78 -4.60 -1.64
CA VAL A 141 11.76 -3.79 -0.91
C VAL A 141 11.56 -2.33 -1.27
N ALA A 142 11.27 -1.49 -0.26
CA ALA A 142 11.17 -0.05 -0.44
C ALA A 142 12.54 0.63 -0.43
N SER A 143 12.72 1.62 -1.30
CA SER A 143 13.82 2.56 -1.24
C SER A 143 13.66 3.52 -0.07
N GLN A 144 14.73 4.23 0.30
CA GLN A 144 14.56 5.39 1.18
C GLN A 144 13.75 6.49 0.47
N PRO A 145 12.94 7.28 1.20
CA PRO A 145 12.30 8.46 0.65
C PRO A 145 13.35 9.40 0.07
N GLN A 146 13.10 9.87 -1.14
CA GLN A 146 13.94 10.85 -1.81
C GLN A 146 13.10 11.99 -2.34
N ASP A 147 13.66 13.19 -2.34
CA ASP A 147 12.97 14.36 -2.87
C ASP A 147 12.84 14.23 -4.40
N PHE A 148 11.76 14.79 -4.95
CA PHE A 148 11.58 14.92 -6.40
C PHE A 148 11.23 16.34 -6.80
N ASP A 149 11.67 16.77 -7.98
CA ASP A 149 11.30 18.07 -8.53
C ASP A 149 9.90 17.97 -9.19
N PRO A 150 8.90 18.73 -8.71
CA PRO A 150 7.56 18.74 -9.29
C PRO A 150 7.55 19.30 -10.71
N LYS A 151 8.48 20.20 -11.05
CA LYS A 151 8.55 20.79 -12.39
C LYS A 151 9.06 19.77 -13.40
N ALA A 152 10.04 18.95 -13.00
CA ALA A 152 10.53 17.85 -13.82
C ALA A 152 9.48 16.74 -14.01
N ASP A 153 8.60 16.54 -13.03
CA ASP A 153 7.53 15.53 -13.07
C ASP A 153 6.20 16.03 -13.71
N ALA A 154 6.15 17.29 -14.15
CA ALA A 154 4.93 17.95 -14.65
C ALA A 154 4.51 17.51 -16.08
N ASP A 155 4.20 16.22 -16.23
CA ASP A 155 3.57 15.65 -17.42
C ASP A 155 2.13 16.19 -17.60
N ASP A 156 1.58 16.07 -18.81
CA ASP A 156 0.24 16.56 -19.17
C ASP A 156 -0.84 15.93 -18.29
N TRP A 157 -0.72 14.65 -17.97
CA TRP A 157 -1.63 13.97 -17.04
C TRP A 157 -1.52 14.52 -15.61
N VAL A 158 -0.32 14.89 -15.16
CA VAL A 158 -0.10 15.49 -13.83
C VAL A 158 -0.69 16.89 -13.77
N LYS A 159 -0.41 17.74 -14.77
CA LYS A 159 -0.97 19.09 -14.88
C LYS A 159 -2.49 19.06 -14.90
N TRP A 160 -3.08 18.19 -15.71
CA TRP A 160 -4.52 18.01 -15.78
C TRP A 160 -5.10 17.63 -14.40
N ASN A 161 -4.47 16.70 -13.69
CA ASN A 161 -4.92 16.31 -12.35
C ASN A 161 -4.85 17.46 -11.34
N GLN A 162 -3.77 18.23 -11.35
CA GLN A 162 -3.60 19.40 -10.48
C GLN A 162 -4.66 20.48 -10.78
N GLU A 163 -4.97 20.73 -12.05
CA GLU A 163 -6.04 21.66 -12.44
C GLU A 163 -7.42 21.17 -11.98
N ARG A 164 -7.70 19.88 -12.13
CA ARG A 164 -8.93 19.27 -11.63
C ARG A 164 -9.02 19.34 -10.11
N ASP A 165 -7.91 19.23 -9.41
CA ASP A 165 -7.87 19.35 -7.95
C ASP A 165 -8.21 20.76 -7.46
N LYS A 166 -7.97 21.81 -8.25
CA LYS A 166 -8.43 23.18 -7.93
C LYS A 166 -9.95 23.32 -8.00
N GLN A 167 -10.62 22.50 -8.81
CA GLN A 167 -12.08 22.51 -8.96
C GLN A 167 -12.80 21.71 -7.86
N VAL A 168 -12.08 20.80 -7.18
CA VAL A 168 -12.64 19.99 -6.10
C VAL A 168 -12.41 20.70 -4.77
N VAL A 169 -13.43 21.43 -4.33
CA VAL A 169 -13.54 22.02 -2.98
C VAL A 169 -14.26 21.01 -2.08
N PHE A 170 -13.70 20.77 -0.90
CA PHE A 170 -14.23 19.81 0.09
C PHE A 170 -14.73 20.50 1.33
#